data_AF-A0A842S5E6-F1
#
_entry.id   AF-A0A842S5E6-F1
#
_cell.length_a   1.000
_cell.length_b   1.000
_cell.length_c   1.000
_cell.angle_alpha   90.00
_cell.angle_beta   90.00
_cell.angle_gamma   90.00
#
_symmetry.space_group_name_H-M   'P 1'
#
loop_
_entity.id
_entity.type
_entity.pdbx_description
1 polymer ?
#
loop_
_entity_poly.entity_id
_entity_poly.type
_entity_poly.pdbx_seq_one_letter_code
_entity_poly.pdbx_strand_id
1 'polypeptide(L)'
;MEKVRSSFNTEKRIKLVHGFERQILEIISFLRVFNNYQYKKREIQKKIRPLLLKEFKQELKTIKDNRDWLFKLPTVLTTMNQELINHNDSFRFPDSIILFEKWMDLGINALFPQVAFHFKFPGFMKNEKKRHIFQIIFSTSRGLGFPILFPPKFYGYTQKFMKYLDYLFGWMYNVNHWINQLIFRLERKLKTKRHHPGEFESVIISEYKDHLYKGIDTLFHGYFTNEPKKLGSFTTLNDALENLIFSYRIGDHAINIIKNNHLKSLEIPVLDYELLKEQYDIDFFSYVKKLMKVDKELIKQFVFYHKKRKETIRKLPLLDRIKFVLHESKRISIPGQKLPEKFEKIEIYHRHKHLVEKLRTLLWTTPLFTHTIHDPSRVKKIFQITIEKEEDNLEEYDRNSTNSIFFSFIKHYESQYEFQFVDEELTNSLEELRDHMAKMWLYFKERHFKFALKKINTLTDLSPLEQNYKFLIEDTVYKVIPIIAIYEIFNRPLSESVYPESVPQTKRIGAYIAKFLTSRYNVLGFNLIRFFNHLAFRNWSYYIKNNNLKKREFFQFVVKLPIWKHIPESLRDLLLKTRK
;
A
#
# COMPACT_ATOMS: atom_id res chain seq x y z
N MET A 1 18.25 22.72 11.65
CA MET A 1 17.97 21.47 10.90
C MET A 1 18.78 20.26 11.41
N GLU A 2 19.73 20.45 12.33
CA GLU A 2 20.57 19.35 12.85
C GLU A 2 19.93 18.52 13.98
N LYS A 3 19.04 19.09 14.81
CA LYS A 3 18.39 18.35 15.91
C LYS A 3 17.34 17.31 15.52
N VAL A 4 16.84 17.32 14.28
CA VAL A 4 15.87 16.31 13.78
C VAL A 4 16.60 15.05 13.26
N ARG A 5 17.92 15.12 13.02
CA ARG A 5 18.70 14.01 12.47
C ARG A 5 19.01 12.89 13.48
N SER A 6 18.65 13.07 14.76
CA SER A 6 18.94 12.15 15.88
C SER A 6 17.74 11.30 16.36
N SER A 7 16.57 11.35 15.70
CA SER A 7 15.36 10.68 16.23
C SER A 7 15.28 9.18 15.93
N PHE A 8 15.98 8.71 14.90
CA PHE A 8 16.10 7.28 14.58
C PHE A 8 17.52 6.85 14.92
N ASN A 9 17.67 5.88 15.82
CA ASN A 9 18.96 5.36 16.26
C ASN A 9 19.58 4.45 15.18
N THR A 10 20.07 5.06 14.09
CA THR A 10 20.69 4.35 12.97
C THR A 10 21.76 5.21 12.29
N GLU A 11 22.90 4.58 12.00
CA GLU A 11 24.00 5.16 11.25
C GLU A 11 23.81 4.98 9.73
N LYS A 12 22.95 4.04 9.31
CA LYS A 12 22.74 3.76 7.89
C LYS A 12 21.87 4.82 7.23
N ARG A 13 22.28 5.24 6.04
CA ARG A 13 21.63 6.29 5.25
C ARG A 13 21.47 5.83 3.80
N ILE A 14 20.40 6.29 3.14
CA ILE A 14 20.26 6.20 1.68
C ILE A 14 20.13 7.58 1.06
N LYS A 15 20.62 7.70 -0.17
CA LYS A 15 20.54 8.93 -0.96
C LYS A 15 19.21 8.98 -1.70
N LEU A 16 18.44 10.04 -1.49
CA LEU A 16 17.20 10.32 -2.19
C LEU A 16 17.36 11.57 -3.05
N VAL A 17 16.99 11.55 -4.34
CA VAL A 17 17.07 12.74 -5.20
C VAL A 17 16.19 13.84 -4.62
N HIS A 18 16.80 14.98 -4.31
CA HIS A 18 16.16 16.12 -3.65
C HIS A 18 16.68 17.47 -4.19
N GLY A 19 16.65 17.61 -5.51
CA GLY A 19 17.00 18.85 -6.21
C GLY A 19 15.95 19.97 -6.04
N PHE A 20 16.29 21.17 -6.53
CA PHE A 20 15.45 22.36 -6.43
C PHE A 20 14.06 22.18 -7.06
N GLU A 21 13.99 21.53 -8.23
CA GLU A 21 12.72 21.18 -8.90
C GLU A 21 11.79 20.41 -7.98
N ARG A 22 12.31 19.40 -7.28
CA ARG A 22 11.51 18.58 -6.39
C ARG A 22 10.98 19.37 -5.22
N GLN A 23 11.83 20.17 -4.59
CA GLN A 23 11.44 20.99 -3.44
C GLN A 23 10.29 21.95 -3.78
N ILE A 24 10.30 22.54 -4.98
CA ILE A 24 9.21 23.42 -5.45
C ILE A 24 7.91 22.61 -5.62
N LEU A 25 7.99 21.51 -6.36
CA LEU A 25 6.82 20.71 -6.71
C LEU A 25 6.22 20.02 -5.47
N GLU A 26 7.02 19.63 -4.47
CA GLU A 26 6.57 19.09 -3.19
C GLU A 26 5.68 20.09 -2.43
N ILE A 27 6.10 21.35 -2.33
CA ILE A 27 5.34 22.40 -1.62
C ILE A 27 3.94 22.55 -2.22
N ILE A 28 3.87 22.64 -3.56
CA ILE A 28 2.62 22.83 -4.29
C ILE A 28 1.75 21.57 -4.19
N SER A 29 2.36 20.40 -4.32
CA SER A 29 1.68 19.11 -4.21
C SER A 29 1.08 18.92 -2.81
N PHE A 30 1.84 19.22 -1.75
CA PHE A 30 1.39 19.15 -0.36
C PHE A 30 0.15 20.00 -0.11
N LEU A 31 0.17 21.29 -0.47
CA LEU A 31 -0.97 22.18 -0.22
C LEU A 31 -2.20 21.79 -1.03
N ARG A 32 -2.01 21.27 -2.25
CA ARG A 32 -3.11 20.74 -3.06
C ARG A 32 -3.74 19.52 -2.42
N VAL A 33 -2.93 18.53 -2.01
CA VAL A 33 -3.43 17.32 -1.34
C VAL A 33 -4.14 17.72 -0.05
N PHE A 34 -3.55 18.61 0.75
CA PHE A 34 -4.14 19.07 1.99
C PHE A 34 -5.47 19.80 1.78
N ASN A 35 -5.57 20.69 0.78
CA ASN A 35 -6.83 21.36 0.43
C ASN A 35 -7.91 20.38 -0.02
N ASN A 36 -7.57 19.43 -0.89
CA ASN A 36 -8.49 18.40 -1.38
C ASN A 36 -8.95 17.47 -0.24
N TYR A 37 -8.03 17.14 0.66
CA TYR A 37 -8.32 16.37 1.85
C TYR A 37 -9.33 17.08 2.75
N GLN A 38 -9.10 18.35 3.08
CA GLN A 38 -10.03 19.14 3.91
C GLN A 38 -11.40 19.31 3.25
N TYR A 39 -11.46 19.46 1.92
CA TYR A 39 -12.72 19.45 1.17
C TYR A 39 -13.49 18.13 1.34
N LYS A 40 -12.85 16.99 1.04
CA LYS A 40 -13.47 15.65 1.18
C LYS A 40 -13.84 15.36 2.64
N LYS A 41 -13.05 15.82 3.63
CA LYS A 41 -13.35 15.72 5.06
C LYS A 41 -14.65 16.43 5.41
N ARG A 42 -14.79 17.71 5.03
CA ARG A 42 -16.01 18.50 5.25
C ARG A 42 -17.24 17.89 4.58
N GLU A 43 -17.13 17.43 3.35
CA GLU A 43 -18.26 16.82 2.62
C GLU A 43 -18.77 15.54 3.31
N ILE A 44 -17.87 14.70 3.80
CA ILE A 44 -18.26 13.50 4.53
C ILE A 44 -18.82 13.85 5.91
N GLN A 45 -18.25 14.81 6.62
CA GLN A 45 -18.82 15.30 7.88
C GLN A 45 -20.24 15.83 7.69
N LYS A 46 -20.53 16.57 6.60
CA LYS A 46 -21.89 17.02 6.28
C LYS A 46 -22.87 15.84 6.06
N LYS A 47 -22.41 14.76 5.43
CA LYS A 47 -23.23 13.56 5.18
C LYS A 47 -23.50 12.75 6.46
N ILE A 48 -22.49 12.60 7.31
CA ILE A 48 -22.57 11.78 8.53
C ILE A 48 -23.27 12.53 9.67
N ARG A 49 -23.08 13.85 9.79
CA ARG A 49 -23.65 14.69 10.86
C ARG A 49 -25.15 14.47 11.12
N PRO A 50 -26.06 14.44 10.13
CA PRO A 50 -27.48 14.21 10.40
C PRO A 50 -27.80 12.80 10.92
N LEU A 51 -27.05 11.77 10.50
CA LEU A 51 -27.20 10.40 11.02
C LEU A 51 -26.75 10.33 12.48
N LEU A 52 -25.57 10.87 12.78
CA LEU A 52 -25.05 10.97 14.14
C LEU A 52 -25.97 11.76 15.07
N LEU A 53 -26.53 12.89 14.61
CA LEU A 53 -27.47 13.67 15.40
C LEU A 53 -28.77 12.90 15.68
N LYS A 54 -29.18 12.01 14.77
CA LYS A 54 -30.36 11.14 14.95
C LYS A 54 -30.06 10.04 15.97
N GLU A 55 -28.93 9.35 15.83
CA GLU A 55 -28.47 8.30 16.76
C GLU A 55 -28.24 8.88 18.15
N PHE A 56 -27.56 10.03 18.26
CA PHE A 56 -27.37 10.75 19.51
C PHE A 56 -28.70 11.12 20.18
N LYS A 57 -29.68 11.62 19.42
CA LYS A 57 -31.02 11.91 19.96
C LYS A 57 -31.72 10.64 20.44
N GLN A 58 -31.54 9.51 19.77
CA GLN A 58 -32.10 8.22 20.17
C GLN A 58 -31.43 7.72 21.45
N GLU A 59 -30.09 7.71 21.51
CA GLU A 59 -29.36 7.30 22.71
C GLU A 59 -29.61 8.22 23.89
N LEU A 60 -29.68 9.54 23.69
CA LEU A 60 -30.10 10.49 24.73
C LEU A 60 -31.50 10.18 25.27
N LYS A 61 -32.43 9.77 24.39
CA LYS A 61 -33.77 9.34 24.82
C LYS A 61 -33.68 8.09 25.69
N THR A 62 -32.91 7.09 25.27
CA THR A 62 -32.66 5.87 26.04
C THR A 62 -31.94 6.11 27.37
N ILE A 63 -31.03 7.09 27.45
CA ILE A 63 -30.37 7.51 28.69
C ILE A 63 -31.36 8.21 29.62
N LYS A 64 -32.19 9.10 29.06
CA LYS A 64 -33.25 9.79 29.81
C LYS A 64 -34.24 8.80 30.42
N ASP A 65 -34.57 7.74 29.69
CA ASP A 65 -35.48 6.69 30.14
C ASP A 65 -34.83 5.79 31.22
N ASN A 66 -33.52 5.55 31.14
CA ASN A 66 -32.78 4.68 32.07
C ASN A 66 -32.15 5.40 33.29
N ARG A 67 -32.23 6.73 33.37
CA ARG A 67 -31.69 7.60 34.46
C ARG A 67 -30.19 7.44 34.80
N ASP A 68 -29.41 6.70 34.02
CA ASP A 68 -27.98 6.46 34.24
C ASP A 68 -27.11 7.39 33.36
N TRP A 69 -27.23 8.69 33.62
CA TRP A 69 -26.66 9.75 32.78
C TRP A 69 -25.14 9.89 32.96
N LEU A 70 -24.63 9.63 34.17
CA LEU A 70 -23.23 9.87 34.53
C LEU A 70 -22.26 8.94 33.77
N PHE A 71 -22.66 7.69 33.53
CA PHE A 71 -21.82 6.67 32.89
C PHE A 71 -22.09 6.54 31.38
N LYS A 72 -23.34 6.75 30.94
CA LYS A 72 -23.71 6.57 29.53
C LYS A 72 -23.37 7.77 28.66
N LEU A 73 -23.48 9.00 29.16
CA LEU A 73 -23.22 10.21 28.36
C LEU A 73 -21.77 10.29 27.84
N PRO A 74 -20.73 10.05 28.67
CA PRO A 74 -19.34 10.03 28.17
C PRO A 74 -19.13 8.92 27.13
N THR A 75 -19.71 7.74 27.35
CA THR A 75 -19.61 6.60 26.43
C THR A 75 -20.21 6.93 25.06
N VAL A 76 -21.42 7.49 25.03
CA VAL A 76 -22.10 7.96 23.80
C VAL A 76 -21.27 9.00 23.05
N LEU A 77 -20.73 10.00 23.77
CA LEU A 77 -19.87 11.02 23.16
C LEU A 77 -18.58 10.43 22.57
N THR A 78 -18.04 9.40 23.20
CA THR A 78 -16.82 8.70 22.74
C THR A 78 -17.11 7.86 21.49
N THR A 79 -18.22 7.11 21.47
CA THR A 79 -18.67 6.31 20.32
C THR A 79 -18.95 7.18 19.10
N MET A 80 -19.63 8.32 19.28
CA MET A 80 -19.88 9.29 18.20
C MET A 80 -18.59 9.85 17.59
N ASN A 81 -17.56 10.07 18.41
CA ASN A 81 -16.29 10.59 17.93
C ASN A 81 -15.54 9.55 17.08
N GLN A 82 -15.68 8.27 17.40
CA GLN A 82 -15.17 7.15 16.61
C GLN A 82 -15.93 6.99 15.29
N GLU A 83 -17.25 7.17 15.27
CA GLU A 83 -18.07 7.07 14.04
C GLU A 83 -17.87 8.22 13.05
N LEU A 84 -17.36 9.38 13.49
CA LEU A 84 -16.91 10.46 12.61
C LEU A 84 -15.72 10.07 11.72
N ILE A 85 -14.96 9.03 12.14
CA ILE A 85 -13.93 8.37 11.33
C ILE A 85 -14.63 7.28 10.52
N ASN A 86 -15.02 7.63 9.28
CA ASN A 86 -15.73 6.72 8.40
C ASN A 86 -14.96 5.38 8.25
N HIS A 87 -15.58 4.25 8.62
CA HIS A 87 -15.05 2.90 8.41
C HIS A 87 -14.75 2.56 6.93
N ASN A 88 -15.18 3.41 5.99
CA ASN A 88 -14.86 3.29 4.57
C ASN A 88 -13.51 3.89 4.15
N ASP A 89 -12.77 4.55 5.04
CA ASP A 89 -11.44 5.06 4.69
C ASP A 89 -10.42 3.91 4.60
N SER A 90 -9.71 3.79 3.46
CA SER A 90 -8.85 2.62 3.16
C SER A 90 -7.48 2.65 3.81
N PHE A 91 -7.41 3.03 5.06
CA PHE A 91 -6.20 2.75 5.80
C PHE A 91 -6.18 1.29 6.22
N ARG A 92 -5.11 0.61 5.80
CA ARG A 92 -4.86 -0.76 6.24
C ARG A 92 -4.59 -0.77 7.75
N PHE A 93 -3.92 0.27 8.27
CA PHE A 93 -3.70 0.50 9.70
C PHE A 93 -4.83 1.35 10.31
N PRO A 94 -5.51 0.92 11.38
CA PRO A 94 -6.58 1.73 12.00
C PRO A 94 -6.06 3.08 12.49
N ASP A 95 -6.86 4.14 12.32
CA ASP A 95 -6.60 5.48 12.84
C ASP A 95 -5.34 6.20 12.29
N SER A 96 -4.65 5.64 11.29
CA SER A 96 -3.49 6.32 10.70
C SER A 96 -3.83 7.65 10.02
N ILE A 97 -5.11 7.91 9.73
CA ILE A 97 -5.61 9.23 9.31
C ILE A 97 -5.17 10.31 10.30
N ILE A 98 -5.39 10.07 11.59
CA ILE A 98 -5.06 11.03 12.65
C ILE A 98 -3.56 11.30 12.65
N LEU A 99 -2.75 10.25 12.52
CA LEU A 99 -1.30 10.38 12.44
C LEU A 99 -0.87 11.24 11.27
N PHE A 100 -1.36 10.94 10.05
CA PHE A 100 -0.95 11.67 8.85
C PHE A 100 -1.52 13.09 8.79
N GLU A 101 -2.73 13.33 9.33
CA GLU A 101 -3.26 14.68 9.54
C GLU A 101 -2.31 15.51 10.41
N LYS A 102 -1.95 14.98 11.58
CA LYS A 102 -1.07 15.65 12.54
C LYS A 102 0.34 15.79 11.98
N TRP A 103 0.83 14.81 11.21
CA TRP A 103 2.11 14.93 10.51
C TRP A 103 2.07 16.10 9.50
N MET A 104 0.99 16.26 8.73
CA MET A 104 0.85 17.41 7.81
C MET A 104 0.84 18.76 8.54
N ASP A 105 0.41 18.84 9.80
CA ASP A 105 0.47 20.08 10.61
C ASP A 105 1.91 20.57 10.82
N LEU A 106 2.92 19.71 10.66
CA LEU A 106 4.33 20.11 10.69
C LEU A 106 4.75 20.95 9.47
N GLY A 107 3.90 21.04 8.44
CA GLY A 107 4.08 21.89 7.27
C GLY A 107 5.33 21.55 6.48
N ILE A 108 6.26 22.50 6.36
CA ILE A 108 7.49 22.32 5.56
C ILE A 108 8.34 21.11 6.00
N ASN A 109 8.24 20.72 7.28
CA ASN A 109 8.96 19.57 7.83
C ASN A 109 8.36 18.22 7.41
N ALA A 110 7.10 18.19 6.96
CA ALA A 110 6.42 16.97 6.52
C ALA A 110 6.63 16.66 5.03
N LEU A 111 7.13 17.63 4.25
CA LEU A 111 7.14 17.56 2.78
C LEU A 111 7.96 16.42 2.18
N PHE A 112 9.04 16.02 2.85
CA PHE A 112 9.98 15.02 2.36
C PHE A 112 9.95 13.80 3.28
N PRO A 113 10.20 12.60 2.73
CA PRO A 113 10.26 11.39 3.54
C PRO A 113 11.40 11.51 4.56
N GLN A 114 11.10 11.17 5.80
CA GLN A 114 12.03 11.37 6.92
C GLN A 114 12.83 10.12 7.27
N VAL A 115 12.42 8.94 6.76
CA VAL A 115 13.02 7.64 7.05
C VAL A 115 12.69 6.65 5.94
N ALA A 116 13.56 5.67 5.74
CA ALA A 116 13.29 4.50 4.92
C ALA A 116 13.42 3.22 5.76
N PHE A 117 12.69 2.19 5.37
CA PHE A 117 12.67 0.89 6.01
C PHE A 117 13.27 -0.13 5.08
N HIS A 118 14.25 -0.89 5.54
CA HIS A 118 14.84 -1.97 4.78
C HIS A 118 14.41 -3.33 5.33
N PHE A 119 13.60 -4.04 4.55
CA PHE A 119 13.23 -5.43 4.83
C PHE A 119 14.05 -6.38 3.97
N LYS A 120 14.34 -7.57 4.51
CA LYS A 120 15.14 -8.61 3.86
C LYS A 120 14.29 -9.86 3.66
N PHE A 121 14.36 -10.42 2.47
CA PHE A 121 13.62 -11.61 2.05
C PHE A 121 14.52 -12.59 1.30
N PRO A 122 14.20 -13.90 1.28
CA PRO A 122 14.94 -14.86 0.47
C PRO A 122 14.77 -14.59 -1.03
N GLY A 123 15.79 -14.91 -1.82
CA GLY A 123 15.70 -14.84 -3.28
C GLY A 123 14.65 -15.80 -3.84
N PHE A 124 13.93 -15.38 -4.88
CA PHE A 124 12.85 -16.15 -5.51
C PHE A 124 13.19 -16.57 -6.94
N MET A 125 13.89 -15.70 -7.67
CA MET A 125 14.27 -15.94 -9.06
C MET A 125 15.51 -16.82 -9.17
N LYS A 126 15.70 -17.46 -10.32
CA LYS A 126 16.92 -18.26 -10.61
C LYS A 126 18.17 -17.40 -10.37
N ASN A 127 19.10 -17.94 -9.58
CA ASN A 127 20.36 -17.29 -9.15
C ASN A 127 20.20 -16.07 -8.22
N GLU A 128 18.98 -15.72 -7.79
CA GLU A 128 18.76 -14.69 -6.76
C GLU A 128 19.10 -15.26 -5.39
N LYS A 129 19.94 -14.57 -4.62
CA LYS A 129 20.34 -14.96 -3.26
C LYS A 129 19.42 -14.32 -2.22
N LYS A 130 19.26 -13.00 -2.31
CA LYS A 130 18.53 -12.17 -1.34
C LYS A 130 17.76 -11.08 -2.06
N ARG A 131 16.62 -10.73 -1.49
CA ARG A 131 15.77 -9.63 -1.96
C ARG A 131 15.66 -8.60 -0.84
N HIS A 132 15.94 -7.35 -1.18
CA HIS A 132 15.92 -6.22 -0.26
C HIS A 132 14.80 -5.27 -0.67
N ILE A 133 13.85 -5.02 0.22
CA ILE A 133 12.77 -4.06 -0.01
C ILE A 133 13.08 -2.81 0.76
N PHE A 134 13.12 -1.69 0.06
CA PHE A 134 13.18 -0.37 0.66
C PHE A 134 11.79 0.24 0.59
N GLN A 135 11.19 0.47 1.74
CA GLN A 135 9.90 1.15 1.86
C GLN A 135 10.12 2.58 2.36
N ILE A 136 9.54 3.55 1.67
CA ILE A 136 9.63 4.97 1.99
C ILE A 136 8.22 5.48 2.23
N ILE A 137 8.06 6.27 3.30
CA ILE A 137 6.76 6.76 3.74
C ILE A 137 6.70 8.27 3.52
N PHE A 138 5.64 8.71 2.86
CA PHE A 138 5.33 10.11 2.61
C PHE A 138 4.17 10.55 3.50
N SER A 139 4.14 11.82 3.91
CA SER A 139 3.03 12.37 4.71
C SER A 139 1.78 12.67 3.86
N THR A 140 1.89 12.68 2.54
CA THR A 140 0.81 12.99 1.58
C THR A 140 0.66 11.88 0.55
N SER A 141 -0.58 11.57 0.12
CA SER A 141 -0.80 10.56 -0.93
C SER A 141 -0.56 11.03 -2.35
N ARG A 142 -0.41 10.02 -3.21
CA ARG A 142 -0.82 9.92 -4.61
C ARG A 142 -2.06 10.76 -4.89
N GLY A 143 -1.84 11.76 -5.71
CA GLY A 143 -2.88 12.46 -6.43
C GLY A 143 -2.20 12.96 -7.67
N LEU A 144 -2.64 12.46 -8.84
CA LEU A 144 -2.14 12.86 -10.17
C LEU A 144 -1.85 14.36 -10.17
N GLY A 145 -0.57 14.64 -9.98
CA GLY A 145 -0.09 15.92 -9.51
C GLY A 145 0.05 16.87 -10.67
N PHE A 146 -1.03 17.18 -11.40
CA PHE A 146 -0.99 18.33 -12.29
C PHE A 146 -0.58 19.56 -11.49
N PRO A 147 0.50 20.21 -11.88
CA PRO A 147 1.02 21.33 -11.14
C PRO A 147 0.11 22.55 -11.35
N ILE A 148 0.05 23.40 -10.34
CA ILE A 148 -0.78 24.59 -10.37
C ILE A 148 -0.11 25.62 -11.28
N LEU A 149 -0.83 26.02 -12.31
CA LEU A 149 -0.41 27.00 -13.30
C LEU A 149 -1.30 28.22 -13.21
N PHE A 150 -0.68 29.39 -13.12
CA PHE A 150 -1.36 30.68 -13.19
C PHE A 150 -1.16 31.33 -14.57
N PRO A 151 -1.95 32.35 -14.92
CA PRO A 151 -1.70 33.11 -16.15
C PRO A 151 -0.27 33.69 -16.18
N PRO A 152 0.35 33.86 -17.35
CA PRO A 152 1.70 34.42 -17.50
C PRO A 152 1.95 35.72 -16.71
N LYS A 153 0.94 36.61 -16.61
CA LYS A 153 1.00 37.85 -15.82
C LYS A 153 1.36 37.62 -14.36
N PHE A 154 0.86 36.54 -13.75
CA PHE A 154 1.14 36.20 -12.36
C PHE A 154 2.64 35.95 -12.12
N TYR A 155 3.31 35.33 -13.10
CA TYR A 155 4.72 35.01 -12.99
C TYR A 155 5.64 36.19 -13.34
N GLY A 156 5.10 37.28 -13.90
CA GLY A 156 5.88 38.45 -14.32
C GLY A 156 6.52 38.30 -15.71
N TYR A 157 5.90 37.55 -16.62
CA TYR A 157 6.36 37.48 -18.03
C TYR A 157 6.11 38.79 -18.79
N THR A 158 7.03 39.17 -19.69
CA THR A 158 6.95 40.41 -20.49
C THR A 158 5.91 40.35 -21.61
N GLN A 159 5.37 41.51 -22.00
CA GLN A 159 4.22 41.63 -22.93
C GLN A 159 4.40 40.95 -24.30
N LYS A 160 5.62 40.89 -24.86
CA LYS A 160 5.87 40.39 -26.22
C LYS A 160 5.49 38.91 -26.42
N PHE A 161 5.54 38.09 -25.36
CA PHE A 161 5.26 36.65 -25.44
C PHE A 161 3.91 36.25 -24.81
N MET A 162 3.18 37.19 -24.21
CA MET A 162 1.93 36.87 -23.50
C MET A 162 0.84 36.30 -24.38
N LYS A 163 0.66 36.81 -25.61
CA LYS A 163 -0.41 36.35 -26.52
C LYS A 163 -0.31 34.86 -26.87
N TYR A 164 0.91 34.36 -27.08
CA TYR A 164 1.16 32.95 -27.41
C TYR A 164 1.11 32.05 -26.18
N LEU A 165 1.64 32.54 -25.05
CA LEU A 165 1.60 31.81 -23.79
C LEU A 165 0.18 31.71 -23.24
N ASP A 166 -0.65 32.75 -23.35
CA ASP A 166 -2.04 32.73 -22.86
C ASP A 166 -2.87 31.61 -23.51
N TYR A 167 -2.70 31.36 -24.81
CA TYR A 167 -3.35 30.25 -25.49
C TYR A 167 -2.87 28.89 -24.97
N LEU A 168 -1.56 28.73 -24.81
CA LEU A 168 -0.96 27.52 -24.25
C LEU A 168 -1.46 27.27 -22.82
N PHE A 169 -1.38 28.28 -21.94
CA PHE A 169 -1.83 28.18 -20.55
C PHE A 169 -3.35 27.94 -20.43
N GLY A 170 -4.15 28.56 -21.30
CA GLY A 170 -5.60 28.32 -21.38
C GLY A 170 -5.92 26.89 -21.79
N TRP A 171 -5.27 26.38 -22.85
CA TRP A 171 -5.39 24.99 -23.28
C TRP A 171 -4.96 24.02 -22.17
N MET A 172 -3.83 24.30 -21.51
CA MET A 172 -3.31 23.49 -20.41
C MET A 172 -4.24 23.46 -19.20
N TYR A 173 -4.81 24.61 -18.82
CA TYR A 173 -5.81 24.68 -17.76
C TYR A 173 -7.04 23.84 -18.11
N ASN A 174 -7.54 23.97 -19.34
CA ASN A 174 -8.72 23.23 -19.81
C ASN A 174 -8.50 21.71 -19.84
N VAL A 175 -7.36 21.25 -20.36
CA VAL A 175 -7.01 19.83 -20.40
C VAL A 175 -6.88 19.27 -18.98
N ASN A 176 -6.16 19.94 -18.09
CA ASN A 176 -6.01 19.50 -16.70
C ASN A 176 -7.35 19.52 -15.96
N HIS A 177 -8.18 20.53 -16.20
CA HIS A 177 -9.51 20.62 -15.61
C HIS A 177 -10.41 19.48 -16.11
N TRP A 178 -10.41 19.20 -17.41
CA TRP A 178 -11.18 18.12 -18.02
C TRP A 178 -10.74 16.74 -17.50
N ILE A 179 -9.43 16.48 -17.41
CA ILE A 179 -8.88 15.24 -16.84
C ILE A 179 -9.28 15.12 -15.36
N ASN A 180 -9.14 16.19 -14.56
CA ASN A 180 -9.55 16.16 -13.15
C ASN A 180 -11.07 15.94 -13.01
N GLN A 181 -11.89 16.54 -13.87
CA GLN A 181 -13.34 16.29 -13.89
C GLN A 181 -13.67 14.86 -14.30
N LEU A 182 -12.96 14.29 -15.27
CA LEU A 182 -13.13 12.92 -15.72
C LEU A 182 -12.77 11.93 -14.59
N ILE A 183 -11.62 12.15 -13.94
CA ILE A 183 -11.21 11.40 -12.75
C ILE A 183 -12.28 11.53 -11.67
N PHE A 184 -12.73 12.74 -11.35
CA PHE A 184 -13.76 12.97 -10.32
C PHE A 184 -15.11 12.31 -10.66
N ARG A 185 -15.54 12.33 -11.93
CA ARG A 185 -16.77 11.67 -12.39
C ARG A 185 -16.66 10.15 -12.30
N LEU A 186 -15.52 9.59 -12.72
CA LEU A 186 -15.22 8.16 -12.57
C LEU A 186 -15.18 7.77 -11.10
N GLU A 187 -14.48 8.55 -10.27
CA GLU A 187 -14.41 8.39 -8.82
C GLU A 187 -15.81 8.39 -8.17
N ARG A 188 -16.70 9.29 -8.59
CA ARG A 188 -18.08 9.39 -8.10
C ARG A 188 -18.93 8.20 -8.54
N LYS A 189 -18.78 7.74 -9.80
CA LYS A 189 -19.50 6.57 -10.33
C LYS A 189 -19.04 5.27 -9.66
N LEU A 190 -17.75 5.17 -9.35
CA LEU A 190 -17.11 4.03 -8.70
C LEU A 190 -17.15 4.11 -7.15
N LYS A 191 -17.83 5.11 -6.56
CA LYS A 191 -17.86 5.37 -5.10
C LYS A 191 -16.46 5.31 -4.44
N THR A 192 -15.43 5.73 -5.16
CA THR A 192 -14.04 5.63 -4.69
C THR A 192 -13.80 6.45 -3.42
N LYS A 193 -12.88 5.97 -2.59
CA LYS A 193 -12.60 6.42 -1.22
C LYS A 193 -11.93 7.81 -1.18
N ARG A 194 -11.77 8.39 0.03
CA ARG A 194 -11.05 9.67 0.23
C ARG A 194 -9.64 9.56 -0.39
N HIS A 195 -9.09 10.65 -0.95
CA HIS A 195 -7.63 10.71 -1.11
C HIS A 195 -7.04 10.78 0.29
N HIS A 196 -6.17 9.85 0.62
CA HIS A 196 -5.77 9.54 1.99
C HIS A 196 -4.46 10.25 2.34
N PRO A 197 -4.32 10.95 3.47
CA PRO A 197 -3.01 11.49 3.85
C PRO A 197 -2.10 10.32 4.23
N GLY A 198 -0.89 10.26 3.66
CA GLY A 198 0.08 9.19 3.93
C GLY A 198 0.16 8.09 2.87
N GLU A 199 1.38 7.73 2.48
CA GLU A 199 1.59 6.64 1.51
C GLU A 199 2.89 5.87 1.69
N PHE A 200 2.80 4.56 1.42
CA PHE A 200 3.92 3.63 1.40
C PHE A 200 4.31 3.33 -0.03
N GLU A 201 5.54 3.69 -0.36
CA GLU A 201 6.12 3.35 -1.64
C GLU A 201 7.29 2.43 -1.42
N SER A 202 7.49 1.50 -2.34
CA SER A 202 8.51 0.47 -2.19
C SER A 202 9.34 0.36 -3.45
N VAL A 203 10.56 -0.11 -3.28
CA VAL A 203 11.43 -0.48 -4.38
C VAL A 203 12.25 -1.69 -3.97
N ILE A 204 12.55 -2.57 -4.93
CA ILE A 204 13.27 -3.81 -4.66
C ILE A 204 14.69 -3.68 -5.20
N ILE A 205 15.65 -4.12 -4.40
CA ILE A 205 17.03 -4.38 -4.80
C ILE A 205 17.31 -5.86 -4.51
N SER A 206 17.67 -6.62 -5.52
CA SER A 206 17.95 -8.05 -5.43
C SER A 206 19.42 -8.34 -5.66
N GLU A 207 20.02 -9.11 -4.75
CA GLU A 207 21.36 -9.67 -4.85
C GLU A 207 21.30 -11.01 -5.59
N TYR A 208 22.07 -11.14 -6.68
CA TYR A 208 22.25 -12.38 -7.44
C TYR A 208 23.64 -12.99 -7.19
N LYS A 209 23.89 -14.16 -7.80
CA LYS A 209 25.26 -14.70 -7.93
C LYS A 209 26.22 -13.67 -8.54
N ASP A 210 27.51 -13.85 -8.25
CA ASP A 210 28.59 -13.00 -8.75
C ASP A 210 28.43 -11.51 -8.40
N HIS A 211 27.89 -11.26 -7.19
CA HIS A 211 27.76 -9.91 -6.62
C HIS A 211 26.93 -8.96 -7.51
N LEU A 212 26.07 -9.51 -8.37
CA LEU A 212 25.25 -8.75 -9.29
C LEU A 212 23.98 -8.24 -8.60
N TYR A 213 23.77 -6.93 -8.63
CA TYR A 213 22.56 -6.30 -8.10
C TYR A 213 21.62 -5.91 -9.24
N LYS A 214 20.33 -6.22 -9.06
CA LYS A 214 19.25 -5.76 -9.95
C LYS A 214 18.18 -5.03 -9.15
N GLY A 215 17.52 -4.05 -9.75
CA GLY A 215 16.49 -3.24 -9.11
C GLY A 215 15.14 -3.40 -9.81
N ILE A 216 14.05 -3.41 -9.05
CA ILE A 216 12.68 -3.37 -9.59
C ILE A 216 12.04 -2.09 -9.10
N ASP A 217 11.72 -1.21 -10.03
CA ASP A 217 11.07 0.07 -9.77
C ASP A 217 9.57 -0.13 -9.52
N THR A 218 8.94 0.88 -8.92
CA THR A 218 7.48 0.98 -8.89
C THR A 218 6.97 2.01 -9.89
N LEU A 219 5.79 1.75 -10.42
CA LEU A 219 4.96 2.59 -11.26
C LEU A 219 3.74 3.04 -10.43
N PHE A 220 2.99 4.01 -10.96
CA PHE A 220 1.70 4.52 -10.43
C PHE A 220 1.03 3.58 -9.44
N HIS A 221 0.70 4.07 -8.26
CA HIS A 221 0.07 3.24 -7.23
C HIS A 221 0.96 2.13 -6.63
N GLY A 222 2.28 2.24 -6.80
CA GLY A 222 3.25 1.34 -6.20
C GLY A 222 3.34 -0.04 -6.88
N TYR A 223 2.83 -0.17 -8.11
CA TYR A 223 2.91 -1.42 -8.88
C TYR A 223 4.32 -1.64 -9.43
N PHE A 224 4.92 -2.81 -9.22
CA PHE A 224 6.26 -3.10 -9.73
C PHE A 224 6.32 -3.14 -11.27
N THR A 225 7.44 -2.65 -11.84
CA THR A 225 7.70 -2.64 -13.30
C THR A 225 7.90 -4.04 -13.90
N ASN A 226 7.97 -5.09 -13.07
CA ASN A 226 8.17 -6.50 -13.38
C ASN A 226 9.49 -6.88 -14.06
N GLU A 227 10.24 -5.95 -14.62
CA GLU A 227 11.56 -6.20 -15.23
C GLU A 227 12.68 -5.64 -14.34
N PRO A 228 13.50 -6.52 -13.73
CA PRO A 228 14.64 -6.08 -12.93
C PRO A 228 15.71 -5.44 -13.82
N LYS A 229 15.99 -4.15 -13.61
CA LYS A 229 17.11 -3.47 -14.28
C LYS A 229 18.43 -3.82 -13.61
N LYS A 230 19.50 -4.00 -14.39
CA LYS A 230 20.84 -4.22 -13.85
C LYS A 230 21.35 -2.96 -13.16
N LEU A 231 21.64 -3.03 -11.86
CA LEU A 231 22.19 -1.92 -11.07
C LEU A 231 23.72 -1.88 -11.15
N GLY A 232 24.38 -3.03 -11.06
CA GLY A 232 25.84 -3.12 -11.12
C GLY A 232 26.31 -4.38 -10.41
N SER A 233 27.63 -4.54 -10.31
CA SER A 233 28.25 -5.56 -9.45
C SER A 233 28.91 -4.85 -8.28
N PHE A 234 28.58 -5.27 -7.06
CA PHE A 234 29.01 -4.61 -5.82
C PHE A 234 29.35 -5.67 -4.77
N THR A 235 30.40 -5.50 -3.97
CA THR A 235 30.78 -6.58 -3.04
C THR A 235 29.72 -6.78 -1.96
N THR A 236 29.14 -5.68 -1.47
CA THR A 236 28.05 -5.69 -0.49
C THR A 236 26.86 -4.83 -0.91
N LEU A 237 25.74 -4.96 -0.18
CA LEU A 237 24.59 -4.07 -0.33
C LEU A 237 24.95 -2.62 0.03
N ASN A 238 25.81 -2.41 1.04
CA ASN A 238 26.18 -1.05 1.45
C ASN A 238 26.94 -0.35 0.32
N ASP A 239 27.90 -1.02 -0.30
CA ASP A 239 28.61 -0.52 -1.48
C ASP A 239 27.62 -0.18 -2.61
N ALA A 240 26.59 -1.02 -2.81
CA ALA A 240 25.54 -0.74 -3.78
C ALA A 240 24.79 0.55 -3.40
N LEU A 241 24.37 0.71 -2.15
CA LEU A 241 23.62 1.89 -1.68
C LEU A 241 24.44 3.19 -1.74
N GLU A 242 25.77 3.13 -1.57
CA GLU A 242 26.65 4.29 -1.74
C GLU A 242 26.68 4.81 -3.18
N ASN A 243 26.54 3.90 -4.14
CA ASN A 243 26.60 4.14 -5.58
C ASN A 243 25.22 4.28 -6.26
N LEU A 244 24.14 4.18 -5.48
CA LEU A 244 22.78 4.25 -5.98
C LEU A 244 22.05 5.41 -5.31
N ILE A 245 21.17 6.05 -6.08
CA ILE A 245 20.29 7.11 -5.58
C ILE A 245 18.84 6.73 -5.86
N PHE A 246 18.02 6.78 -4.82
CA PHE A 246 16.58 6.60 -4.91
C PHE A 246 15.95 7.88 -5.44
N SER A 247 14.95 7.77 -6.29
CA SER A 247 14.19 8.92 -6.78
C SER A 247 12.72 8.56 -6.73
N TYR A 248 11.88 9.54 -6.42
CA TYR A 248 10.43 9.41 -6.44
C TYR A 248 9.84 10.46 -7.38
N ARG A 249 8.73 10.17 -8.03
CA ARG A 249 8.05 11.20 -8.82
C ARG A 249 7.00 11.90 -7.96
N ILE A 250 6.91 13.21 -8.10
CA ILE A 250 5.97 14.03 -7.35
C ILE A 250 4.58 13.90 -7.98
N GLY A 251 3.59 13.55 -7.16
CA GLY A 251 2.19 13.37 -7.57
C GLY A 251 1.75 11.91 -7.77
N ASP A 252 2.65 10.99 -8.15
CA ASP A 252 2.37 9.55 -8.21
C ASP A 252 3.21 8.71 -7.24
N HIS A 253 4.19 9.34 -6.57
CA HIS A 253 5.13 8.80 -5.58
C HIS A 253 5.86 7.50 -6.01
N ALA A 254 5.81 7.16 -7.31
CA ALA A 254 6.51 6.02 -7.87
C ALA A 254 8.02 6.14 -7.62
N ILE A 255 8.63 5.10 -7.05
CA ILE A 255 10.06 5.08 -6.70
C ILE A 255 10.87 4.35 -7.77
N ASN A 256 11.98 4.96 -8.16
CA ASN A 256 12.98 4.37 -9.03
C ASN A 256 14.41 4.49 -8.47
N ILE A 257 15.26 3.54 -8.86
CA ILE A 257 16.70 3.56 -8.51
C ILE A 257 17.55 4.11 -9.66
N ILE A 258 18.46 5.04 -9.40
CA ILE A 258 19.32 5.68 -10.41
C ILE A 258 20.79 5.43 -10.04
N LYS A 259 21.64 5.21 -11.06
CA LYS A 259 23.09 4.99 -10.88
C LYS A 259 23.93 6.29 -10.88
N ASN A 260 23.28 7.45 -10.89
CA ASN A 260 23.95 8.72 -11.16
C ASN A 260 24.22 9.48 -9.87
N ASN A 261 25.48 9.49 -9.43
CA ASN A 261 25.92 10.15 -8.20
C ASN A 261 25.95 11.68 -8.27
N HIS A 262 25.77 12.29 -9.45
CA HIS A 262 25.86 13.75 -9.60
C HIS A 262 24.56 14.50 -9.31
N LEU A 263 23.45 13.80 -9.07
CA LEU A 263 22.20 14.45 -8.73
C LEU A 263 22.23 14.97 -7.28
N LYS A 264 21.73 16.20 -7.08
CA LYS A 264 21.50 16.73 -5.73
C LYS A 264 20.59 15.77 -4.96
N SER A 265 21.09 15.27 -3.85
CA SER A 265 20.42 14.27 -3.01
C SER A 265 20.33 14.73 -1.56
N LEU A 266 19.35 14.17 -0.86
CA LEU A 266 19.16 14.26 0.58
C LEU A 266 19.40 12.87 1.15
N GLU A 267 20.20 12.79 2.21
CA GLU A 267 20.40 11.54 2.95
C GLU A 267 19.31 11.37 4.01
N ILE A 268 18.65 10.22 3.98
CA ILE A 268 17.62 9.85 4.95
C ILE A 268 18.04 8.60 5.73
N PRO A 269 17.73 8.51 7.04
CA PRO A 269 18.03 7.34 7.86
C PRO A 269 17.32 6.09 7.35
N VAL A 270 17.97 4.93 7.51
CA VAL A 270 17.40 3.62 7.22
C VAL A 270 17.29 2.82 8.51
N LEU A 271 16.07 2.41 8.85
CA LEU A 271 15.84 1.34 9.81
C LEU A 271 15.97 0.02 9.07
N ASP A 272 17.09 -0.65 9.29
CA ASP A 272 17.44 -1.86 8.55
C ASP A 272 16.82 -3.12 9.18
N TYR A 273 16.94 -4.23 8.45
CA TYR A 273 16.34 -5.49 8.86
C TYR A 273 16.81 -5.96 10.25
N GLU A 274 18.08 -5.76 10.60
CA GLU A 274 18.61 -6.21 11.89
C GLU A 274 18.04 -5.36 13.04
N LEU A 275 17.98 -4.02 12.87
CA LEU A 275 17.33 -3.13 13.84
C LEU A 275 15.83 -3.44 14.00
N LEU A 276 15.12 -3.67 12.89
CA LEU A 276 13.69 -4.00 12.94
C LEU A 276 13.46 -5.34 13.65
N LYS A 277 14.33 -6.33 13.42
CA LYS A 277 14.28 -7.62 14.08
C LYS A 277 14.51 -7.50 15.59
N GLU A 278 15.53 -6.75 16.00
CA GLU A 278 15.87 -6.55 17.41
C GLU A 278 14.78 -5.77 18.16
N GLN A 279 14.29 -4.66 17.58
CA GLN A 279 13.36 -3.78 18.27
C GLN A 279 11.91 -4.28 18.28
N TYR A 280 11.49 -5.02 17.25
CA TYR A 280 10.09 -5.42 17.06
C TYR A 280 9.86 -6.94 17.05
N ASP A 281 10.91 -7.75 17.23
CA ASP A 281 10.86 -9.23 17.23
C ASP A 281 10.22 -9.81 15.95
N ILE A 282 10.61 -9.26 14.79
CA ILE A 282 10.05 -9.64 13.49
C ILE A 282 11.12 -10.15 12.54
N ASP A 283 10.90 -11.37 12.06
CA ASP A 283 11.80 -12.03 11.12
C ASP A 283 11.04 -12.58 9.90
N PHE A 284 10.65 -11.66 9.00
CA PHE A 284 10.03 -12.03 7.73
C PHE A 284 10.93 -12.92 6.86
N PHE A 285 12.26 -12.76 6.94
CA PHE A 285 13.20 -13.58 6.17
C PHE A 285 13.08 -15.06 6.54
N SER A 286 13.14 -15.36 7.84
CA SER A 286 13.04 -16.72 8.36
C SER A 286 11.66 -17.32 8.11
N TYR A 287 10.60 -16.53 8.29
CA TYR A 287 9.24 -16.97 7.98
C TYR A 287 9.06 -17.34 6.50
N VAL A 288 9.45 -16.45 5.58
CA VAL A 288 9.29 -16.68 4.13
C VAL A 288 10.18 -17.83 3.67
N LYS A 289 11.34 -18.06 4.29
CA LYS A 289 12.17 -19.25 4.02
C LYS A 289 11.42 -20.55 4.37
N LYS A 290 10.65 -20.58 5.46
CA LYS A 290 9.77 -21.73 5.77
C LYS A 290 8.63 -21.84 4.75
N LEU A 291 7.97 -20.73 4.43
CA LEU A 291 6.92 -20.68 3.41
C LEU A 291 7.39 -21.27 2.07
N MET A 292 8.60 -20.93 1.62
CA MET A 292 9.20 -21.48 0.41
C MET A 292 9.53 -22.98 0.50
N LYS A 293 9.74 -23.54 1.69
CA LYS A 293 9.87 -25.00 1.88
C LYS A 293 8.51 -25.68 1.70
N VAL A 294 7.47 -25.12 2.32
CA VAL A 294 6.09 -25.61 2.15
C VAL A 294 5.64 -25.51 0.69
N ASP A 295 5.95 -24.42 -0.02
CA ASP A 295 5.68 -24.29 -1.47
C ASP A 295 6.37 -25.40 -2.29
N LYS A 296 7.60 -25.78 -1.94
CA LYS A 296 8.30 -26.90 -2.59
C LYS A 296 7.65 -28.24 -2.29
N GLU A 297 7.18 -28.47 -1.07
CA GLU A 297 6.44 -29.68 -0.69
C GLU A 297 5.10 -29.77 -1.44
N LEU A 298 4.34 -28.68 -1.51
CA LEU A 298 3.14 -28.57 -2.33
C LEU A 298 3.43 -28.89 -3.81
N ILE A 299 4.53 -28.39 -4.37
CA ILE A 299 4.93 -28.72 -5.75
C ILE A 299 5.21 -30.21 -5.91
N LYS A 300 5.92 -30.84 -4.96
CA LYS A 300 6.18 -32.28 -4.98
C LYS A 300 4.87 -33.07 -4.97
N GLN A 301 3.94 -32.71 -4.07
CA GLN A 301 2.65 -33.38 -3.94
C GLN A 301 1.76 -33.18 -5.17
N PHE A 302 1.75 -31.98 -5.74
CA PHE A 302 1.07 -31.70 -7.00
C PHE A 302 1.56 -32.64 -8.13
N VAL A 303 2.88 -32.77 -8.27
CA VAL A 303 3.48 -33.66 -9.28
C VAL A 303 3.15 -35.13 -8.99
N PHE A 304 3.18 -35.54 -7.72
CA PHE A 304 2.81 -36.88 -7.29
C PHE A 304 1.38 -37.24 -7.68
N TYR A 305 0.38 -36.45 -7.25
CA TYR A 305 -1.03 -36.72 -7.57
C TYR A 305 -1.32 -36.62 -9.06
N HIS A 306 -0.67 -35.69 -9.77
CA HIS A 306 -0.78 -35.60 -11.22
C HIS A 306 -0.25 -36.87 -11.93
N LYS A 307 0.88 -37.44 -11.49
CA LYS A 307 1.41 -38.71 -12.02
C LYS A 307 0.48 -39.87 -11.70
N LYS A 308 0.04 -40.02 -10.45
CA LYS A 308 -0.90 -41.08 -10.02
C LYS A 308 -2.20 -41.03 -10.81
N ARG A 309 -2.77 -39.85 -11.03
CA ARG A 309 -3.96 -39.66 -11.88
C ARG A 309 -3.70 -40.16 -13.30
N LYS A 310 -2.60 -39.71 -13.94
CA LYS A 310 -2.25 -40.11 -15.32
C LYS A 310 -2.01 -41.62 -15.45
N GLU A 311 -1.30 -42.22 -14.51
CA GLU A 311 -1.06 -43.67 -14.48
C GLU A 311 -2.36 -44.46 -14.31
N THR A 312 -3.26 -44.00 -13.43
CA THR A 312 -4.55 -44.67 -13.20
C THR A 312 -5.42 -44.60 -14.45
N ILE A 313 -5.47 -43.46 -15.14
CA ILE A 313 -6.18 -43.31 -16.43
C ILE A 313 -5.54 -44.20 -17.52
N ARG A 314 -4.21 -44.32 -17.56
CA ARG A 314 -3.51 -45.15 -18.56
C ARG A 314 -3.77 -46.65 -18.37
N LYS A 315 -3.98 -47.10 -17.13
CA LYS A 315 -4.31 -48.49 -16.80
C LYS A 315 -5.74 -48.89 -17.16
N LEU A 316 -6.61 -47.93 -17.46
CA LEU A 316 -7.98 -48.24 -17.90
C LEU A 316 -7.98 -48.82 -19.34
N PRO A 317 -8.87 -49.79 -19.64
CA PRO A 317 -9.14 -50.22 -21.00
C PRO A 317 -9.52 -49.06 -21.92
N LEU A 318 -9.25 -49.18 -23.23
CA LEU A 318 -9.48 -48.11 -24.21
C LEU A 318 -10.92 -47.55 -24.17
N LEU A 319 -11.92 -48.44 -24.08
CA LEU A 319 -13.33 -48.07 -23.99
C LEU A 319 -13.65 -47.30 -22.70
N ASP A 320 -13.04 -47.67 -21.57
CA ASP A 320 -13.25 -46.97 -20.31
C ASP A 320 -12.54 -45.62 -20.25
N ARG A 321 -11.41 -45.48 -20.95
CA ARG A 321 -10.76 -44.16 -21.14
C ARG A 321 -11.64 -43.21 -21.93
N ILE A 322 -12.26 -43.67 -23.01
CA ILE A 322 -13.20 -42.87 -23.81
C ILE A 322 -14.42 -42.49 -22.98
N LYS A 323 -15.01 -43.46 -22.24
CA LYS A 323 -16.13 -43.20 -21.31
C LYS A 323 -15.75 -42.17 -20.25
N PHE A 324 -14.56 -42.28 -19.65
CA PHE A 324 -14.07 -41.32 -18.66
C PHE A 324 -14.01 -39.90 -19.23
N VAL A 325 -13.42 -39.71 -20.42
CA VAL A 325 -13.34 -38.39 -21.08
C VAL A 325 -14.73 -37.82 -21.37
N LEU A 326 -15.68 -38.66 -21.83
CA LEU A 326 -17.06 -38.24 -22.07
C LEU A 326 -17.76 -37.81 -20.77
N HIS A 327 -17.52 -38.52 -19.66
CA HIS A 327 -18.05 -38.14 -18.35
C HIS A 327 -17.40 -36.86 -17.79
N GLU A 328 -16.10 -36.69 -17.96
CA GLU A 328 -15.37 -35.46 -17.55
C GLU A 328 -15.90 -34.25 -18.35
N SER A 329 -16.08 -34.41 -19.66
CA SER A 329 -16.69 -33.38 -20.52
C SER A 329 -18.13 -33.04 -20.12
N LYS A 330 -18.97 -34.05 -19.87
CA LYS A 330 -20.36 -33.84 -19.40
C LYS A 330 -20.43 -33.11 -18.06
N ARG A 331 -19.51 -33.39 -17.14
CA ARG A 331 -19.44 -32.70 -15.85
C ARG A 331 -19.02 -31.23 -15.97
N ILE A 332 -18.19 -30.89 -16.95
CA ILE A 332 -17.86 -29.48 -17.25
C ILE A 332 -19.11 -28.76 -17.78
N SER A 333 -19.91 -29.42 -18.62
CA SER A 333 -21.13 -28.84 -19.19
C SER A 333 -22.32 -28.83 -18.21
N ILE A 334 -22.37 -29.76 -17.25
CA ILE A 334 -23.45 -29.90 -16.26
C ILE A 334 -22.84 -30.05 -14.86
N PRO A 335 -22.79 -28.96 -14.07
CA PRO A 335 -22.30 -28.99 -12.69
C PRO A 335 -23.10 -29.96 -11.81
N GLY A 336 -22.41 -30.72 -10.94
CA GLY A 336 -23.05 -31.61 -9.94
C GLY A 336 -23.16 -33.09 -10.32
N GLN A 337 -22.78 -33.50 -11.54
CA GLN A 337 -22.75 -34.94 -11.88
C GLN A 337 -21.60 -35.67 -11.19
N LYS A 338 -21.93 -36.71 -10.40
CA LYS A 338 -20.95 -37.62 -9.79
C LYS A 338 -20.35 -38.55 -10.85
N LEU A 339 -19.05 -38.79 -10.76
CA LEU A 339 -18.38 -39.80 -11.58
C LEU A 339 -18.84 -41.21 -11.14
N PRO A 340 -18.98 -42.16 -12.08
CA PRO A 340 -19.17 -43.57 -11.73
C PRO A 340 -18.13 -44.06 -10.72
N GLU A 341 -18.51 -44.93 -9.78
CA GLU A 341 -17.65 -45.46 -8.71
C GLU A 341 -16.32 -46.02 -9.23
N LYS A 342 -16.34 -46.67 -10.40
CA LYS A 342 -15.13 -47.19 -11.05
C LYS A 342 -14.05 -46.12 -11.36
N PHE A 343 -14.40 -44.83 -11.36
CA PHE A 343 -13.49 -43.71 -11.58
C PHE A 343 -13.21 -42.89 -10.31
N GLU A 344 -13.76 -43.29 -9.15
CA GLU A 344 -13.64 -42.56 -7.88
C GLU A 344 -12.17 -42.34 -7.48
N LYS A 345 -11.31 -43.35 -7.67
CA LYS A 345 -9.88 -43.22 -7.37
C LYS A 345 -9.18 -42.15 -8.23
N ILE A 346 -9.60 -41.97 -9.48
CA ILE A 346 -9.10 -40.92 -10.37
C ILE A 346 -9.57 -39.55 -9.89
N GLU A 347 -10.81 -39.47 -9.40
CA GLU A 347 -11.39 -38.27 -8.82
C GLU A 347 -10.71 -37.86 -7.51
N ILE A 348 -10.40 -38.81 -6.62
CA ILE A 348 -9.65 -38.55 -5.39
C ILE A 348 -8.29 -37.91 -5.70
N TYR A 349 -7.55 -38.46 -6.68
CA TYR A 349 -6.27 -37.86 -7.09
C TYR A 349 -6.45 -36.49 -7.76
N HIS A 350 -7.54 -36.29 -8.51
CA HIS A 350 -7.86 -34.99 -9.09
C HIS A 350 -8.11 -33.95 -7.99
N ARG A 351 -8.92 -34.29 -6.98
CA ARG A 351 -9.24 -33.42 -5.83
C ARG A 351 -8.01 -33.08 -5.01
N HIS A 352 -7.16 -34.06 -4.69
CA HIS A 352 -5.88 -33.79 -4.02
C HIS A 352 -4.99 -32.84 -4.85
N LYS A 353 -4.84 -33.11 -6.15
CA LYS A 353 -4.06 -32.25 -7.05
C LYS A 353 -4.60 -30.80 -7.05
N HIS A 354 -5.92 -30.65 -7.13
CA HIS A 354 -6.57 -29.34 -7.17
C HIS A 354 -6.47 -28.59 -5.84
N LEU A 355 -6.71 -29.27 -4.71
CA LEU A 355 -6.52 -28.69 -3.37
C LEU A 355 -5.09 -28.18 -3.18
N VAL A 356 -4.09 -28.98 -3.53
CA VAL A 356 -2.67 -28.60 -3.43
C VAL A 356 -2.34 -27.39 -4.31
N GLU A 357 -2.87 -27.32 -5.53
CA GLU A 357 -2.71 -26.17 -6.42
C GLU A 357 -3.32 -24.89 -5.85
N LYS A 358 -4.50 -25.00 -5.21
CA LYS A 358 -5.18 -23.87 -4.57
C LYS A 358 -4.45 -23.42 -3.31
N LEU A 359 -4.01 -24.33 -2.45
CA LEU A 359 -3.18 -24.03 -1.27
C LEU A 359 -1.91 -23.27 -1.66
N ARG A 360 -1.25 -23.72 -2.74
CA ARG A 360 -0.08 -23.03 -3.29
C ARG A 360 -0.40 -21.60 -3.71
N THR A 361 -1.55 -21.37 -4.33
CA THR A 361 -2.00 -20.02 -4.69
C THR A 361 -2.19 -19.15 -3.44
N LEU A 362 -2.87 -19.69 -2.42
CA LEU A 362 -3.16 -18.98 -1.17
C LEU A 362 -1.89 -18.52 -0.43
N LEU A 363 -0.79 -19.30 -0.47
CA LEU A 363 0.50 -18.91 0.14
C LEU A 363 1.01 -17.54 -0.34
N TRP A 364 0.69 -17.15 -1.57
CA TRP A 364 1.25 -15.96 -2.22
C TRP A 364 0.24 -14.82 -2.39
N THR A 365 -1.05 -15.16 -2.51
CA THR A 365 -2.12 -14.19 -2.82
C THR A 365 -2.87 -13.70 -1.59
N THR A 366 -2.69 -14.33 -0.42
CA THR A 366 -3.37 -13.91 0.81
C THR A 366 -2.46 -13.04 1.68
N PRO A 367 -3.01 -12.09 2.46
CA PRO A 367 -2.22 -11.33 3.42
C PRO A 367 -1.55 -12.24 4.46
N LEU A 368 -0.30 -11.95 4.81
CA LEU A 368 0.49 -12.78 5.71
C LEU A 368 -0.18 -13.04 7.08
N PHE A 369 -0.88 -12.05 7.64
CA PHE A 369 -1.58 -12.22 8.92
C PHE A 369 -2.70 -13.28 8.85
N THR A 370 -3.19 -13.64 7.66
CA THR A 370 -4.24 -14.68 7.51
C THR A 370 -3.68 -16.10 7.57
N HIS A 371 -2.35 -16.25 7.52
CA HIS A 371 -1.68 -17.55 7.66
C HIS A 371 -1.72 -18.06 9.12
N THR A 372 -2.10 -17.21 10.08
CA THR A 372 -2.40 -17.59 11.48
C THR A 372 -3.92 -17.62 11.73
N ILE A 373 -4.33 -18.12 12.90
CA ILE A 373 -5.67 -17.95 13.48
C ILE A 373 -6.05 -16.46 13.50
N HIS A 374 -7.23 -16.13 12.99
CA HIS A 374 -7.68 -14.75 12.81
C HIS A 374 -9.20 -14.62 12.97
N ASP A 375 -9.66 -13.38 13.18
CA ASP A 375 -11.09 -13.07 13.24
C ASP A 375 -11.69 -13.06 11.82
N PRO A 376 -12.67 -13.95 11.53
CA PRO A 376 -13.29 -14.10 10.22
C PRO A 376 -13.93 -12.81 9.65
N SER A 377 -14.68 -12.08 10.50
CA SER A 377 -14.40 -10.67 10.77
C SER A 377 -13.75 -9.80 9.70
N ARG A 378 -12.43 -9.76 9.84
CA ARG A 378 -11.48 -8.88 9.17
C ARG A 378 -11.16 -9.38 7.77
N VAL A 379 -11.18 -10.70 7.59
CA VAL A 379 -10.96 -11.35 6.31
C VAL A 379 -12.07 -10.98 5.34
N LYS A 380 -13.34 -11.06 5.76
CA LYS A 380 -14.48 -10.64 4.94
C LYS A 380 -14.35 -9.22 4.40
N LYS A 381 -13.94 -8.25 5.23
CA LYS A 381 -13.74 -6.85 4.84
C LYS A 381 -12.56 -6.65 3.88
N ILE A 382 -11.42 -7.31 4.14
CA ILE A 382 -10.22 -7.17 3.30
C ILE A 382 -10.46 -7.82 1.93
N PHE A 383 -11.01 -9.03 1.91
CA PHE A 383 -11.29 -9.73 0.67
C PHE A 383 -12.45 -9.11 -0.13
N GLN A 384 -13.46 -8.48 0.50
CA GLN A 384 -14.44 -7.66 -0.24
C GLN A 384 -13.79 -6.51 -1.03
N ILE A 385 -12.68 -5.94 -0.53
CA ILE A 385 -11.95 -4.86 -1.20
C ILE A 385 -11.04 -5.40 -2.32
N THR A 386 -10.56 -6.65 -2.20
CA THR A 386 -9.64 -7.28 -3.17
C THR A 386 -10.35 -8.07 -4.27
N ILE A 387 -11.55 -8.63 -4.00
CA ILE A 387 -12.25 -9.61 -4.86
C ILE A 387 -13.25 -8.99 -5.86
N GLU A 388 -13.56 -7.69 -5.82
CA GLU A 388 -14.41 -7.04 -6.86
C GLU A 388 -13.87 -7.19 -8.32
N LYS A 389 -12.75 -7.90 -8.54
CA LYS A 389 -12.12 -8.10 -9.85
C LYS A 389 -11.79 -9.55 -10.24
N GLU A 390 -12.05 -10.56 -9.40
CA GLU A 390 -11.87 -11.98 -9.77
C GLU A 390 -13.00 -12.82 -9.18
N GLU A 391 -14.16 -12.82 -9.84
CA GLU A 391 -15.36 -13.57 -9.44
C GLU A 391 -15.14 -15.11 -9.46
N ASP A 392 -14.10 -15.64 -10.11
CA ASP A 392 -14.04 -17.08 -10.41
C ASP A 392 -13.24 -17.98 -9.47
N ASN A 393 -12.61 -17.50 -8.37
CA ASN A 393 -11.68 -18.39 -7.63
C ASN A 393 -11.62 -18.29 -6.10
N LEU A 394 -12.33 -17.36 -5.44
CA LEU A 394 -12.22 -17.15 -3.99
C LEU A 394 -13.57 -17.03 -3.26
N GLU A 395 -14.66 -17.48 -3.88
CA GLU A 395 -15.96 -17.63 -3.21
C GLU A 395 -16.04 -18.89 -2.32
N GLU A 396 -15.05 -19.79 -2.42
CA GLU A 396 -15.04 -21.14 -1.82
C GLU A 396 -14.23 -21.25 -0.51
N TYR A 397 -14.22 -20.23 0.36
CA TYR A 397 -13.59 -20.40 1.68
C TYR A 397 -14.56 -19.99 2.80
N ASP A 398 -14.53 -20.75 3.90
CA ASP A 398 -15.34 -20.45 5.07
C ASP A 398 -14.85 -19.15 5.73
N ARG A 399 -15.53 -18.05 5.38
CA ARG A 399 -15.26 -16.71 5.89
C ARG A 399 -15.63 -16.54 7.36
N ASN A 400 -16.20 -17.57 8.01
CA ASN A 400 -16.60 -17.57 9.41
C ASN A 400 -15.68 -18.43 10.29
N SER A 401 -14.66 -19.08 9.71
CA SER A 401 -13.72 -19.90 10.46
C SER A 401 -12.69 -19.04 11.20
N THR A 402 -12.35 -19.43 12.43
CA THR A 402 -11.25 -18.84 13.20
C THR A 402 -9.89 -19.45 12.84
N ASN A 403 -9.85 -20.52 12.04
CA ASN A 403 -8.62 -21.19 11.64
C ASN A 403 -7.79 -20.32 10.67
N SER A 404 -6.53 -20.73 10.44
CA SER A 404 -5.74 -20.11 9.36
C SER A 404 -6.41 -20.33 8.00
N ILE A 405 -6.11 -19.46 7.06
CA ILE A 405 -6.71 -19.52 5.71
C ILE A 405 -6.52 -20.87 5.03
N PHE A 406 -5.41 -21.57 5.31
CA PHE A 406 -5.12 -22.90 4.78
C PHE A 406 -6.10 -23.94 5.32
N PHE A 407 -6.26 -24.03 6.64
CA PHE A 407 -7.14 -25.04 7.26
C PHE A 407 -8.62 -24.72 7.06
N SER A 408 -8.99 -23.44 7.02
CA SER A 408 -10.34 -23.01 6.65
C SER A 408 -10.69 -23.44 5.22
N PHE A 409 -9.74 -23.30 4.29
CA PHE A 409 -9.91 -23.75 2.90
C PHE A 409 -9.97 -25.28 2.80
N ILE A 410 -9.07 -26.01 3.48
CA ILE A 410 -9.07 -27.48 3.50
C ILE A 410 -10.43 -27.99 3.97
N LYS A 411 -10.91 -27.55 5.15
CA LYS A 411 -12.21 -28.00 5.71
C LYS A 411 -13.38 -27.70 4.80
N HIS A 412 -13.41 -26.51 4.19
CA HIS A 412 -14.46 -26.15 3.25
C HIS A 412 -14.42 -27.05 2.01
N TYR A 413 -13.25 -27.28 1.45
CA TYR A 413 -13.04 -28.11 0.27
C TYR A 413 -13.39 -29.60 0.56
N GLU A 414 -13.03 -30.12 1.73
CA GLU A 414 -13.42 -31.46 2.19
C GLU A 414 -14.95 -31.61 2.27
N SER A 415 -15.63 -30.62 2.86
CA SER A 415 -17.10 -30.59 2.97
C SER A 415 -17.79 -30.44 1.62
N GLN A 416 -17.30 -29.58 0.73
CA GLN A 416 -17.90 -29.30 -0.57
C GLN A 416 -17.82 -30.52 -1.50
N TYR A 417 -16.74 -31.29 -1.40
CA TYR A 417 -16.48 -32.41 -2.30
C TYR A 417 -16.69 -33.79 -1.66
N GLU A 418 -17.08 -33.88 -0.39
CA GLU A 418 -17.22 -35.15 0.34
C GLU A 418 -15.93 -36.00 0.24
N PHE A 419 -14.79 -35.43 0.59
CA PHE A 419 -13.51 -36.17 0.64
C PHE A 419 -12.65 -35.71 1.81
N GLN A 420 -11.65 -36.52 2.17
CA GLN A 420 -10.68 -36.20 3.22
C GLN A 420 -9.30 -35.97 2.60
N PHE A 421 -8.60 -34.94 3.10
CA PHE A 421 -7.22 -34.66 2.74
C PHE A 421 -6.28 -35.47 3.64
N VAL A 422 -5.60 -36.46 3.07
CA VAL A 422 -4.81 -37.46 3.81
C VAL A 422 -3.31 -37.31 3.53
N ASP A 423 -2.79 -36.09 3.73
CA ASP A 423 -1.35 -35.79 3.59
C ASP A 423 -0.83 -35.22 4.93
N GLU A 424 -0.43 -36.12 5.84
CA GLU A 424 0.05 -35.76 7.18
C GLU A 424 1.32 -34.91 7.14
N GLU A 425 2.24 -35.19 6.23
CA GLU A 425 3.50 -34.44 6.09
C GLU A 425 3.21 -32.98 5.72
N LEU A 426 2.37 -32.77 4.71
CA LEU A 426 1.99 -31.42 4.28
C LEU A 426 1.14 -30.71 5.33
N THR A 427 0.29 -31.45 6.05
CA THR A 427 -0.53 -30.91 7.14
C THR A 427 0.37 -30.38 8.25
N ASN A 428 1.33 -31.17 8.73
CA ASN A 428 2.32 -30.75 9.74
C ASN A 428 3.13 -29.54 9.29
N SER A 429 3.58 -29.51 8.04
CA SER A 429 4.29 -28.35 7.45
C SER A 429 3.44 -27.07 7.44
N LEU A 430 2.13 -27.18 7.18
CA LEU A 430 1.20 -26.06 7.23
C LEU A 430 0.94 -25.61 8.67
N GLU A 431 0.90 -26.52 9.64
CA GLU A 431 0.78 -26.21 11.07
C GLU A 431 2.01 -25.47 11.59
N GLU A 432 3.21 -25.94 11.28
CA GLU A 432 4.44 -25.24 11.65
C GLU A 432 4.52 -23.83 11.06
N LEU A 433 4.06 -23.67 9.81
CA LEU A 433 3.99 -22.36 9.16
C LEU A 433 2.98 -21.44 9.87
N ARG A 434 1.80 -21.97 10.19
CA ARG A 434 0.75 -21.26 10.96
C ARG A 434 1.29 -20.79 12.29
N ASP A 435 1.90 -21.69 13.07
CA ASP A 435 2.34 -21.40 14.44
C ASP A 435 3.49 -20.39 14.47
N HIS A 436 4.39 -20.46 13.48
CA HIS A 436 5.44 -19.47 13.34
C HIS A 436 4.89 -18.07 13.03
N MET A 437 3.91 -17.97 12.11
CA MET A 437 3.23 -16.69 11.85
C MET A 437 2.43 -16.23 13.07
N ALA A 438 1.76 -17.14 13.77
CA ALA A 438 0.95 -16.84 14.95
C ALA A 438 1.81 -16.19 16.04
N LYS A 439 2.97 -16.78 16.33
CA LYS A 439 3.94 -16.23 17.27
C LYS A 439 4.35 -14.81 16.89
N MET A 440 4.84 -14.62 15.66
CA MET A 440 5.33 -13.34 15.18
C MET A 440 4.23 -12.26 15.15
N TRP A 441 3.04 -12.59 14.65
CA TRP A 441 1.91 -11.67 14.55
C TRP A 441 1.32 -11.32 15.91
N LEU A 442 1.15 -12.30 16.81
CA LEU A 442 0.59 -12.08 18.14
C LEU A 442 1.48 -11.17 18.99
N TYR A 443 2.79 -11.46 19.04
CA TYR A 443 3.72 -10.59 19.76
C TYR A 443 3.72 -9.16 19.22
N PHE A 444 3.75 -9.01 17.89
CA PHE A 444 3.68 -7.70 17.27
C PHE A 444 2.37 -6.96 17.59
N LYS A 445 1.23 -7.68 17.50
CA LYS A 445 -0.09 -7.12 17.77
C LYS A 445 -0.23 -6.64 19.22
N GLU A 446 0.19 -7.48 20.17
CA GLU A 446 0.00 -7.21 21.59
C GLU A 446 0.94 -6.12 22.11
N ARG A 447 2.21 -6.11 21.65
CA ARG A 447 3.22 -5.16 22.15
C ARG A 447 3.26 -3.86 21.38
N HIS A 448 3.30 -3.93 20.05
CA HIS A 448 3.63 -2.77 19.22
C HIS A 448 2.38 -2.15 18.60
N PHE A 449 1.49 -2.96 18.03
CA PHE A 449 0.27 -2.45 17.39
C PHE A 449 -0.65 -1.75 18.40
N LYS A 450 -0.92 -2.37 19.57
CA LYS A 450 -1.72 -1.73 20.64
C LYS A 450 -1.07 -0.45 21.17
N PHE A 451 0.27 -0.43 21.32
CA PHE A 451 1.01 0.76 21.69
C PHE A 451 0.83 1.90 20.67
N ALA A 452 0.96 1.59 19.37
CA ALA A 452 0.78 2.55 18.30
C ALA A 452 -0.63 3.14 18.30
N LEU A 453 -1.68 2.31 18.45
CA LEU A 453 -3.06 2.78 18.55
C LEU A 453 -3.25 3.73 19.74
N LYS A 454 -2.72 3.37 20.92
CA LYS A 454 -2.79 4.24 22.10
C LYS A 454 -2.11 5.59 21.84
N LYS A 455 -0.95 5.60 21.17
CA LYS A 455 -0.22 6.82 20.82
C LYS A 455 -0.94 7.67 19.77
N ILE A 456 -1.56 7.05 18.77
CA ILE A 456 -2.37 7.78 17.79
C ILE A 456 -3.59 8.41 18.46
N ASN A 457 -4.26 7.70 19.37
CA ASN A 457 -5.37 8.26 20.13
C ASN A 457 -4.94 9.45 20.99
N THR A 458 -3.74 9.45 21.57
CA THR A 458 -3.26 10.66 22.27
C THR A 458 -3.08 11.88 21.36
N LEU A 459 -2.98 11.70 20.04
CA LEU A 459 -2.91 12.82 19.10
C LEU A 459 -4.28 13.45 18.79
N THR A 460 -5.40 12.74 18.99
CA THR A 460 -6.73 13.30 18.75
C THR A 460 -7.02 14.46 19.69
N ASP A 461 -6.58 14.33 20.94
CA ASP A 461 -6.87 15.26 22.02
C ASP A 461 -5.85 16.40 22.10
N LEU A 462 -4.79 16.32 21.29
CA LEU A 462 -3.70 17.27 21.31
C LEU A 462 -4.13 18.64 20.73
N SER A 463 -4.03 19.68 21.55
CA SER A 463 -4.45 21.04 21.19
C SER A 463 -3.34 21.79 20.45
N PRO A 464 -3.64 22.42 19.28
CA PRO A 464 -2.69 23.27 18.56
C PRO A 464 -2.12 24.46 19.35
N LEU A 465 -2.72 24.79 20.50
CA LEU A 465 -2.30 25.88 21.39
C LEU A 465 -1.21 25.45 22.38
N GLU A 466 -0.93 24.15 22.51
CA GLU A 466 0.10 23.65 23.42
C GLU A 466 1.51 24.07 22.97
N GLN A 467 2.34 24.51 23.92
CA GLN A 467 3.71 24.98 23.63
C GLN A 467 4.59 23.90 22.98
N ASN A 468 4.35 22.63 23.32
CA ASN A 468 5.10 21.48 22.82
C ASN A 468 4.40 20.72 21.68
N TYR A 469 3.33 21.28 21.10
CA TYR A 469 2.50 20.62 20.08
C TYR A 469 3.30 19.91 18.98
N LYS A 470 4.23 20.63 18.35
CA LYS A 470 5.03 20.09 17.23
C LYS A 470 5.97 18.98 17.66
N PHE A 471 6.60 19.13 18.82
CA PHE A 471 7.51 18.12 19.36
C PHE A 471 6.77 16.82 19.70
N LEU A 472 5.57 16.92 20.29
CA LEU A 472 4.74 15.76 20.61
C LEU A 472 4.28 15.01 19.35
N ILE A 473 3.94 15.75 18.28
CA ILE A 473 3.65 15.15 16.98
C ILE A 473 4.89 14.46 16.43
N GLU A 474 6.03 15.14 16.36
CA GLU A 474 7.28 14.58 15.83
C GLU A 474 7.68 13.29 16.59
N ASP A 475 7.70 13.31 17.93
CA ASP A 475 7.99 12.14 18.77
C ASP A 475 7.03 10.97 18.48
N THR A 476 5.73 11.26 18.39
CA THR A 476 4.73 10.23 18.12
C THR A 476 4.90 9.65 16.73
N VAL A 477 5.09 10.50 15.72
CA VAL A 477 5.33 10.11 14.33
C VAL A 477 6.57 9.19 14.25
N TYR A 478 7.67 9.56 14.89
CA TYR A 478 8.89 8.74 14.89
C TYR A 478 8.73 7.37 15.55
N LYS A 479 7.95 7.27 16.64
CA LYS A 479 7.71 5.99 17.32
C LYS A 479 6.70 5.10 16.59
N VAL A 480 5.73 5.69 15.89
CA VAL A 480 4.60 4.96 15.30
C VAL A 480 4.88 4.54 13.86
N ILE A 481 5.55 5.36 13.05
CA ILE A 481 5.81 5.05 11.62
C ILE A 481 6.43 3.65 11.43
N PRO A 482 7.46 3.21 12.19
CA PRO A 482 8.04 1.87 12.01
C PRO A 482 7.03 0.74 12.20
N ILE A 483 6.13 0.90 13.18
CA ILE A 483 5.08 -0.07 13.48
C ILE A 483 4.09 -0.14 12.30
N ILE A 484 3.75 1.01 11.69
CA ILE A 484 2.87 1.01 10.51
C ILE A 484 3.57 0.37 9.30
N ALA A 485 4.87 0.65 9.08
CA ALA A 485 5.67 0.06 8.01
C ALA A 485 5.66 -1.48 8.08
N ILE A 486 5.92 -2.01 9.27
CA ILE A 486 5.86 -3.44 9.56
C ILE A 486 4.46 -4.01 9.35
N TYR A 487 3.45 -3.37 9.94
CA TYR A 487 2.05 -3.79 9.84
C TYR A 487 1.62 -3.93 8.39
N GLU A 488 2.14 -3.06 7.52
CA GLU A 488 1.80 -3.08 6.11
C GLU A 488 2.35 -4.31 5.38
N ILE A 489 3.49 -4.86 5.79
CA ILE A 489 3.99 -6.13 5.26
C ILE A 489 3.08 -7.29 5.69
N PHE A 490 2.58 -7.29 6.93
CA PHE A 490 1.64 -8.32 7.40
C PHE A 490 0.31 -8.31 6.63
N ASN A 491 -0.16 -7.13 6.22
CA ASN A 491 -1.47 -6.94 5.60
C ASN A 491 -1.44 -6.98 4.07
N ARG A 492 -0.27 -7.20 3.47
CA ARG A 492 -0.11 -7.35 2.01
C ARG A 492 0.10 -8.82 1.63
N PRO A 493 -0.49 -9.26 0.51
CA PRO A 493 -0.02 -10.45 -0.17
C PRO A 493 1.44 -10.32 -0.55
N LEU A 494 2.22 -11.39 -0.38
CA LEU A 494 3.61 -11.44 -0.84
C LEU A 494 3.70 -11.18 -2.34
N SER A 495 2.72 -11.64 -3.10
CA SER A 495 2.68 -11.45 -4.53
C SER A 495 2.43 -10.00 -4.98
N GLU A 496 1.90 -9.13 -4.12
CA GLU A 496 1.74 -7.70 -4.43
C GLU A 496 2.92 -6.84 -3.95
N SER A 497 3.65 -7.33 -2.94
CA SER A 497 4.60 -6.51 -2.17
C SER A 497 6.06 -6.96 -2.30
N VAL A 498 6.31 -8.26 -2.40
CA VAL A 498 7.66 -8.86 -2.33
C VAL A 498 8.01 -9.63 -3.60
N TYR A 499 7.10 -10.46 -4.09
CA TYR A 499 7.31 -11.41 -5.21
C TYR A 499 6.22 -11.24 -6.28
N PRO A 500 6.20 -10.13 -7.03
CA PRO A 500 5.25 -9.94 -8.13
C PRO A 500 5.25 -11.07 -9.16
N GLU A 501 6.35 -11.81 -9.25
CA GLU A 501 6.55 -12.92 -10.17
C GLU A 501 5.87 -14.24 -9.72
N SER A 502 5.38 -14.31 -8.48
CA SER A 502 4.74 -15.52 -7.92
C SER A 502 3.36 -15.83 -8.51
N VAL A 503 2.70 -14.87 -9.16
CA VAL A 503 1.37 -15.04 -9.77
C VAL A 503 1.40 -14.59 -11.25
N PRO A 504 0.78 -15.35 -12.17
CA PRO A 504 0.73 -14.99 -13.59
C PRO A 504 0.11 -13.60 -13.86
N GLN A 505 0.64 -12.90 -14.86
CA GLN A 505 0.22 -11.53 -15.22
C GLN A 505 -1.22 -11.42 -15.72
N THR A 506 -1.77 -12.50 -16.30
CA THR A 506 -3.16 -12.56 -16.81
C THR A 506 -4.19 -12.35 -15.71
N LYS A 507 -3.82 -12.57 -14.45
CA LYS A 507 -4.65 -12.37 -13.25
C LYS A 507 -4.51 -10.96 -12.62
N ARG A 508 -3.81 -10.02 -13.29
CA ARG A 508 -3.48 -8.69 -12.72
C ARG A 508 -3.82 -7.54 -13.67
N ILE A 509 -5.10 -7.46 -14.05
CA ILE A 509 -5.63 -6.44 -14.99
C ILE A 509 -5.26 -5.01 -14.55
N GLY A 510 -5.31 -4.70 -13.24
CA GLY A 510 -4.93 -3.39 -12.72
C GLY A 510 -3.47 -3.00 -12.98
N ALA A 511 -2.53 -3.95 -12.78
CA ALA A 511 -1.12 -3.73 -13.07
C ALA A 511 -0.86 -3.57 -14.58
N TYR A 512 -1.60 -4.30 -15.41
CA TYR A 512 -1.55 -4.17 -16.86
C TYR A 512 -2.02 -2.78 -17.33
N ILE A 513 -3.15 -2.30 -16.80
CA ILE A 513 -3.67 -0.95 -17.10
C ILE A 513 -2.69 0.12 -16.63
N ALA A 514 -2.15 0.00 -15.41
CA ALA A 514 -1.15 0.92 -14.89
C ALA A 514 0.09 0.95 -15.82
N LYS A 515 0.59 -0.21 -16.25
CA LYS A 515 1.70 -0.33 -17.20
C LYS A 515 1.39 0.35 -18.53
N PHE A 516 0.21 0.12 -19.10
CA PHE A 516 -0.22 0.77 -20.34
C PHE A 516 -0.26 2.30 -20.21
N LEU A 517 -0.87 2.83 -19.15
CA LEU A 517 -0.96 4.26 -18.86
C LEU A 517 0.42 4.91 -18.63
N THR A 518 1.35 4.17 -18.04
CA THR A 518 2.73 4.62 -17.82
C THR A 518 3.65 4.49 -19.02
N SER A 519 3.23 3.73 -20.05
CA SER A 519 4.13 3.38 -21.13
C SER A 519 4.54 4.62 -21.91
N ARG A 520 5.78 4.62 -22.42
CA ARG A 520 6.29 5.66 -23.33
C ARG A 520 5.44 5.82 -24.59
N TYR A 521 4.63 4.81 -24.90
CA TYR A 521 3.74 4.74 -26.06
C TYR A 521 2.37 5.38 -25.82
N ASN A 522 2.03 5.73 -24.58
CA ASN A 522 0.82 6.49 -24.28
C ASN A 522 1.13 8.00 -24.31
N VAL A 523 0.80 8.63 -25.43
CA VAL A 523 1.01 10.07 -25.68
C VAL A 523 0.20 10.94 -24.71
N LEU A 524 -0.99 10.52 -24.30
CA LEU A 524 -1.87 11.24 -23.38
C LEU A 524 -1.53 11.02 -21.90
N GLY A 525 -0.78 9.97 -21.57
CA GLY A 525 -0.40 9.60 -20.21
C GLY A 525 0.91 10.24 -19.73
N PHE A 526 1.96 9.40 -19.66
CA PHE A 526 3.24 9.73 -19.03
C PHE A 526 3.95 10.97 -19.60
N ASN A 527 3.91 11.14 -20.94
CA ASN A 527 4.58 12.24 -21.62
C ASN A 527 3.89 13.59 -21.31
N LEU A 528 2.57 13.59 -21.27
CA LEU A 528 1.77 14.76 -20.98
C LEU A 528 1.99 15.22 -19.53
N ILE A 529 1.95 14.31 -18.54
CA ILE A 529 2.22 14.62 -17.13
C ILE A 529 3.64 15.16 -16.95
N ARG A 530 4.64 14.54 -17.60
CA ARG A 530 6.03 15.01 -17.54
C ARG A 530 6.18 16.41 -18.13
N PHE A 531 5.53 16.68 -19.25
CA PHE A 531 5.51 18.01 -19.86
C PHE A 531 4.89 19.06 -18.93
N PHE A 532 3.74 18.75 -18.33
CA PHE A 532 3.07 19.63 -17.37
C PHE A 532 3.95 19.96 -16.16
N ASN A 533 4.56 18.96 -15.54
CA ASN A 533 5.48 19.12 -14.42
C ASN A 533 6.67 20.01 -14.78
N HIS A 534 7.26 19.79 -15.96
CA HIS A 534 8.38 20.58 -16.44
C HIS A 534 8.00 22.05 -16.67
N LEU A 535 6.84 22.31 -17.28
CA LEU A 535 6.39 23.68 -17.49
C LEU A 535 6.13 24.39 -16.17
N ALA A 536 5.44 23.75 -15.23
CA ALA A 536 5.18 24.39 -13.96
C ALA A 536 6.45 24.63 -13.15
N PHE A 537 7.39 23.68 -13.16
CA PHE A 537 8.70 23.92 -12.57
C PHE A 537 9.36 25.16 -13.18
N ARG A 538 9.36 25.32 -14.52
CA ARG A 538 9.91 26.51 -15.18
C ARG A 538 9.21 27.80 -14.73
N ASN A 539 7.88 27.80 -14.65
CA ASN A 539 7.13 28.99 -14.23
C ASN A 539 7.37 29.36 -12.76
N TRP A 540 7.34 28.37 -11.86
CA TRP A 540 7.59 28.60 -10.44
C TRP A 540 9.04 28.97 -10.17
N SER A 541 10.00 28.35 -10.86
CA SER A 541 11.42 28.72 -10.75
C SER A 541 11.68 30.13 -11.29
N TYR A 542 11.04 30.54 -12.39
CA TYR A 542 11.08 31.92 -12.88
C TYR A 542 10.58 32.89 -11.81
N TYR A 543 9.41 32.62 -11.23
CA TYR A 543 8.84 33.45 -10.18
C TYR A 543 9.74 33.55 -8.94
N ILE A 544 10.26 32.42 -8.47
CA ILE A 544 11.17 32.38 -7.31
C ILE A 544 12.42 33.20 -7.59
N LYS A 545 13.02 33.05 -8.79
CA LYS A 545 14.21 33.81 -9.19
C LYS A 545 13.92 35.31 -9.32
N ASN A 546 12.81 35.67 -9.95
CA ASN A 546 12.43 37.07 -10.15
C ASN A 546 12.15 37.80 -8.83
N ASN A 547 11.65 37.08 -7.82
CA ASN A 547 11.32 37.64 -6.50
C ASN A 547 12.37 37.30 -5.42
N ASN A 548 13.50 36.69 -5.77
CA ASN A 548 14.57 36.27 -4.86
C ASN A 548 14.08 35.47 -3.63
N LEU A 549 13.09 34.59 -3.80
CA LEU A 549 12.46 33.88 -2.68
C LEU A 549 13.32 32.70 -2.19
N LYS A 550 13.56 32.64 -0.88
CA LYS A 550 14.09 31.44 -0.21
C LYS A 550 12.99 30.37 -0.12
N LYS A 551 13.38 29.11 0.10
CA LYS A 551 12.45 27.96 0.21
C LYS A 551 11.28 28.22 1.17
N ARG A 552 11.55 28.79 2.34
CA ARG A 552 10.53 29.07 3.36
C ARG A 552 9.62 30.23 2.97
N GLU A 553 10.18 31.29 2.38
CA GLU A 553 9.42 32.42 1.86
C GLU A 553 8.49 31.96 0.74
N PHE A 554 8.99 31.10 -0.15
CA PHE A 554 8.17 30.46 -1.18
C PHE A 554 7.06 29.59 -0.56
N PHE A 555 7.36 28.75 0.44
CA PHE A 555 6.33 27.97 1.15
C PHE A 555 5.25 28.88 1.75
N GLN A 556 5.63 29.93 2.49
CA GLN A 556 4.69 30.88 3.08
C GLN A 556 3.87 31.63 2.03
N PHE A 557 4.50 32.03 0.91
CA PHE A 557 3.83 32.64 -0.22
C PHE A 557 2.75 31.70 -0.77
N VAL A 558 3.10 30.44 -1.05
CA VAL A 558 2.14 29.48 -1.60
C VAL A 558 1.01 29.24 -0.60
N VAL A 559 1.26 29.07 0.71
CA VAL A 559 0.23 28.91 1.75
C VAL A 559 -0.78 30.07 1.75
N LYS A 560 -0.33 31.30 1.51
CA LYS A 560 -1.17 32.51 1.50
C LYS A 560 -2.03 32.66 0.24
N LEU A 561 -1.83 31.85 -0.81
CA LEU A 561 -2.61 31.97 -2.03
C LEU A 561 -4.10 31.71 -1.76
N PRO A 562 -5.02 32.51 -2.35
CA PRO A 562 -6.45 32.42 -2.08
C PRO A 562 -7.12 31.16 -2.69
N ILE A 563 -6.36 30.37 -3.46
CA ILE A 563 -6.85 29.15 -4.10
C ILE A 563 -7.15 28.02 -3.10
N TRP A 564 -6.61 28.10 -1.87
CA TRP A 564 -6.73 27.05 -0.85
C TRP A 564 -8.00 27.14 -0.01
N LYS A 565 -9.14 27.40 -0.65
CA LYS A 565 -10.42 27.75 -0.02
C LYS A 565 -10.92 26.75 1.03
N HIS A 566 -10.46 25.51 1.01
CA HIS A 566 -10.92 24.45 1.91
C HIS A 566 -10.02 24.24 3.12
N ILE A 567 -8.79 24.75 3.12
CA ILE A 567 -7.91 24.71 4.30
C ILE A 567 -8.44 25.74 5.34
N PRO A 568 -8.84 25.31 6.55
CA PRO A 568 -9.24 26.21 7.64
C PRO A 568 -8.17 27.25 7.98
N GLU A 569 -8.59 28.45 8.36
CA GLU A 569 -7.69 29.55 8.71
C GLU A 569 -6.75 29.20 9.87
N SER A 570 -7.28 28.57 10.93
CA SER A 570 -6.49 28.08 12.07
C SER A 570 -5.34 27.15 11.66
N LEU A 571 -5.55 26.29 10.67
CA LEU A 571 -4.51 25.42 10.12
C LEU A 571 -3.54 26.17 9.22
N ARG A 572 -4.00 27.16 8.45
CA ARG A 572 -3.09 28.03 7.67
C ARG A 572 -2.16 28.81 8.60
N ASP A 573 -2.69 29.36 9.68
CA ASP A 573 -1.89 30.07 10.68
C ASP A 573 -0.85 29.15 11.33
N LEU A 574 -1.22 27.91 11.63
CA LEU A 574 -0.31 26.90 12.17
C LEU A 574 0.85 26.58 11.20
N LEU A 575 0.54 26.45 9.91
CA LEU A 575 1.54 26.23 8.85
C LEU A 575 2.48 27.43 8.71
N LEU A 576 1.95 28.65 8.83
CA LEU A 576 2.73 29.90 8.78
C LEU A 576 3.61 30.11 10.02
N LYS A 577 3.20 29.61 11.19
CA LYS A 577 3.93 29.64 12.48
C LYS A 577 5.10 28.64 12.57
N THR A 578 5.54 28.00 11.47
CA THR A 578 6.76 27.16 11.48
C THR A 578 7.96 28.00 11.95
N ARG A 579 8.70 27.54 12.99
CA ARG A 579 9.77 28.28 13.71
C ARG A 579 10.90 28.75 12.77
N LYS A 580 11.66 29.76 13.24
CA LYS A 580 12.97 30.19 12.69
C LYS A 580 13.96 29.03 12.59
#